data_AF-A0A6A8AIG6-F1
#
_entry.id   AF-A0A6A8AIG6-F1
#
_cell.length_a   1.000
_cell.length_b   1.000
_cell.length_c   1.000
_cell.angle_alpha   90.00
_cell.angle_beta   90.00
_cell.angle_gamma   90.00
#
_symmetry.space_group_name_H-M   'P 1'
#
loop_
_entity.id
_entity.type
_entity.pdbx_description
1 polymer ?
#
loop_
_entity_poly.entity_id
_entity_poly.type
_entity_poly.pdbx_seq_one_letter_code
_entity_poly.pdbx_strand_id
1 'polypeptide(L)'
;MAEKKEVPDGWPLVTGDYEVGDPESPVAISSTGSYFHIEHLPGIAIQGPDKTENIGLEKMITNIISNPNIRFLIVAGAEVPGHISGGSMIALWKNGVDPSSHKIIDTKGAIPFIENLPSDAIERFQKQVEVIDMIGVEDYGALVAKVNELKAKDPGAYPEDPMIVKVGEEEAVAALIEMPLAMPASPYMAVIDRATNDIKYKTQLIARDQKLSSGLSMNSMLGILAGLIAAIVFLLPLIIWGVF
;
A
#
# COMPACT_ATOMS: atom_id res chain seq x y z
N MET A 1 -27.53 19.62 9.83
CA MET A 1 -26.23 19.10 10.26
C MET A 1 -26.45 17.63 10.59
N ALA A 2 -25.49 16.76 10.27
CA ALA A 2 -25.61 15.33 10.55
C ALA A 2 -25.65 15.10 12.07
N GLU A 3 -26.50 14.19 12.54
CA GLU A 3 -26.58 13.88 13.98
C GLU A 3 -25.29 13.18 14.41
N LYS A 4 -24.74 13.57 15.57
CA LYS A 4 -23.51 13.01 16.14
C LYS A 4 -23.80 12.40 17.50
N LYS A 5 -23.02 11.38 17.86
CA LYS A 5 -23.06 10.73 19.18
C LYS A 5 -21.76 10.99 19.93
N GLU A 6 -21.86 10.98 21.25
CA GLU A 6 -20.69 11.05 22.12
C GLU A 6 -19.77 9.85 21.87
N VAL A 7 -18.48 10.15 21.78
CA VAL A 7 -17.42 9.16 21.63
C VAL A 7 -16.93 8.80 23.03
N PRO A 8 -16.68 7.51 23.35
CA PRO A 8 -16.18 7.11 24.65
C PRO A 8 -14.89 7.84 25.05
N ASP A 9 -14.77 8.18 26.34
CA ASP A 9 -13.56 8.77 26.88
C ASP A 9 -12.34 7.88 26.61
N GLY A 10 -11.27 8.48 26.09
CA GLY A 10 -10.04 7.77 25.76
C GLY A 10 -10.10 6.99 24.44
N TRP A 11 -11.14 7.18 23.61
CA TRP A 11 -11.12 6.67 22.24
C TRP A 11 -9.94 7.27 21.43
N PRO A 12 -9.22 6.47 20.63
CA PRO A 12 -9.42 5.04 20.36
C PRO A 12 -9.00 4.11 21.52
N LEU A 13 -9.83 3.11 21.82
CA LEU A 13 -9.68 2.27 23.03
C LEU A 13 -8.59 1.20 22.92
N VAL A 14 -8.29 0.76 21.69
CA VAL A 14 -7.26 -0.25 21.43
C VAL A 14 -6.01 0.43 20.90
N THR A 15 -4.86 0.15 21.52
CA THR A 15 -3.57 0.70 21.11
C THR A 15 -3.12 0.16 19.77
N GLY A 16 -2.49 1.00 18.96
CA GLY A 16 -1.97 0.66 17.65
C GLY A 16 -1.14 1.79 17.06
N ASP A 17 -0.67 1.58 15.84
CA ASP A 17 0.00 2.61 15.04
C ASP A 17 -1.07 3.37 14.24
N TYR A 18 -1.47 4.54 14.73
CA TYR A 18 -2.45 5.41 14.09
C TYR A 18 -2.29 6.86 14.53
N GLU A 19 -2.81 7.75 13.71
CA GLU A 19 -2.97 9.17 14.00
C GLU A 19 -4.47 9.47 14.12
N VAL A 20 -4.85 10.26 15.13
CA VAL A 20 -6.25 10.59 15.45
C VAL A 20 -6.55 12.01 15.00
N GLY A 21 -7.68 12.18 14.31
CA GLY A 21 -8.17 13.44 13.78
C GLY A 21 -9.38 13.95 14.55
N ASP A 22 -10.45 14.28 13.83
CA ASP A 22 -11.71 14.75 14.40
C ASP A 22 -12.62 13.55 14.75
N PRO A 23 -12.86 13.23 16.04
CA PRO A 23 -13.66 12.08 16.44
C PRO A 23 -15.11 12.11 15.96
N GLU A 24 -15.64 13.27 15.56
CA GLU A 24 -16.98 13.39 14.96
C GLU A 24 -16.98 13.19 13.44
N SER A 25 -15.81 13.09 12.81
CA SER A 25 -15.72 12.83 11.38
C SER A 25 -16.28 11.46 11.01
N PRO A 26 -17.01 11.34 9.88
CA PRO A 26 -17.56 10.07 9.44
C PRO A 26 -16.56 9.17 8.72
N VAL A 27 -15.31 9.62 8.49
CA VAL A 27 -14.35 8.89 7.64
C VAL A 27 -13.17 8.40 8.45
N ALA A 28 -12.87 7.11 8.35
CA ALA A 28 -11.61 6.50 8.74
C ALA A 28 -10.83 6.08 7.49
N ILE A 29 -9.50 6.03 7.59
CA ILE A 29 -8.64 5.50 6.52
C ILE A 29 -7.77 4.37 7.09
N SER A 30 -7.62 3.30 6.32
CA SER A 30 -6.56 2.32 6.48
C SER A 30 -5.57 2.53 5.34
N SER A 31 -4.29 2.74 5.65
CA SER A 31 -3.24 2.87 4.63
C SER A 31 -2.58 1.56 4.26
N THR A 32 -3.10 0.43 4.73
CA THR A 32 -2.57 -0.91 4.46
C THR A 32 -1.05 -0.98 4.70
N GLY A 33 -0.25 -1.22 3.64
CA GLY A 33 1.21 -1.27 3.71
C GLY A 33 1.91 0.09 3.61
N SER A 34 1.19 1.15 3.28
CA SER A 34 1.70 2.52 3.18
C SER A 34 1.64 3.25 4.52
N TYR A 35 2.38 4.36 4.59
CA TYR A 35 2.36 5.29 5.71
C TYR A 35 1.81 6.63 5.25
N PHE A 36 0.65 7.02 5.76
CA PHE A 36 0.09 8.36 5.58
C PHE A 36 0.17 9.16 6.86
N HIS A 37 0.20 10.49 6.72
CA HIS A 37 0.19 11.43 7.83
C HIS A 37 -1.09 12.25 7.83
N ILE A 38 -1.71 12.37 9.00
CA ILE A 38 -3.03 12.96 9.16
C ILE A 38 -3.05 14.45 8.84
N GLU A 39 -1.92 15.14 8.97
CA GLU A 39 -1.75 16.55 8.60
C GLU A 39 -2.10 16.82 7.13
N HIS A 40 -2.03 15.80 6.27
CA HIS A 40 -2.39 15.89 4.85
C HIS A 40 -3.79 15.34 4.54
N LEU A 41 -4.52 14.85 5.56
CA LEU A 41 -5.83 14.23 5.43
C LEU A 41 -6.86 14.95 6.33
N PRO A 42 -7.13 16.24 6.08
CA PRO A 42 -8.03 17.00 6.94
C PRO A 42 -9.45 16.41 6.95
N GLY A 43 -10.03 16.33 8.14
CA GLY A 43 -11.43 15.98 8.31
C GLY A 43 -11.71 14.48 8.31
N ILE A 44 -10.74 13.63 8.63
CA ILE A 44 -10.96 12.21 8.98
C ILE A 44 -10.89 12.04 10.51
N ALA A 45 -11.42 10.93 11.02
CA ALA A 45 -11.44 10.61 12.44
C ALA A 45 -10.19 9.89 12.91
N ILE A 46 -9.68 8.97 12.09
CA ILE A 46 -8.52 8.14 12.41
C ILE A 46 -7.90 7.62 11.11
N GLN A 47 -6.58 7.47 11.11
CA GLN A 47 -5.83 6.87 10.02
C GLN A 47 -4.66 6.05 10.59
N GLY A 48 -4.40 4.87 10.04
CA GLY A 48 -3.20 4.10 10.36
C GLY A 48 -2.90 3.00 9.35
N PRO A 49 -1.66 2.48 9.32
CA PRO A 49 -1.33 1.28 8.58
C PRO A 49 -2.03 0.06 9.20
N ASP A 50 -2.40 -0.89 8.34
CA ASP A 50 -2.90 -2.20 8.76
C ASP A 50 -2.22 -3.29 7.93
N LYS A 51 -1.40 -4.08 8.61
CA LYS A 51 -0.43 -4.96 7.94
C LYS A 51 -0.79 -6.43 8.00
N THR A 52 -1.65 -6.85 8.92
CA THR A 52 -1.98 -8.27 9.11
C THR A 52 -3.47 -8.49 8.96
N GLU A 53 -3.81 -9.51 8.17
CA GLU A 53 -5.16 -9.94 7.80
C GLU A 53 -5.93 -10.64 8.94
N ASN A 54 -5.56 -10.37 10.19
CA ASN A 54 -6.09 -10.96 11.41
C ASN A 54 -6.15 -9.91 12.54
N ILE A 55 -5.20 -9.92 13.49
CA ILE A 55 -5.16 -9.03 14.65
C ILE A 55 -5.21 -7.54 14.25
N GLY A 56 -4.54 -7.15 13.17
CA GLY A 56 -4.60 -5.78 12.65
C GLY A 56 -6.04 -5.35 12.31
N LEU A 57 -6.77 -6.21 11.58
CA LEU A 57 -8.19 -6.04 11.28
C LEU A 57 -9.04 -5.99 12.55
N GLU A 58 -8.76 -6.86 13.53
CA GLU A 58 -9.52 -6.91 14.80
C GLU A 58 -9.41 -5.60 15.59
N LYS A 59 -8.19 -5.06 15.70
CA LYS A 59 -7.94 -3.78 16.38
C LYS A 59 -8.62 -2.62 15.65
N MET A 60 -8.51 -2.59 14.32
CA MET A 60 -9.14 -1.56 13.50
C MET A 60 -10.66 -1.58 13.64
N ILE A 61 -11.29 -2.75 13.53
CA ILE A 61 -12.73 -2.91 13.71
C ILE A 61 -13.17 -2.46 15.10
N THR A 62 -12.46 -2.88 16.14
CA THR A 62 -12.77 -2.50 17.53
C THR A 62 -12.77 -0.99 17.74
N ASN A 63 -11.75 -0.30 17.20
CA ASN A 63 -11.68 1.16 17.27
C ASN A 63 -12.77 1.84 16.42
N ILE A 64 -13.19 1.26 15.31
CA ILE A 64 -14.27 1.81 14.48
C ILE A 64 -15.64 1.66 15.15
N ILE A 65 -16.00 0.45 15.63
CA ILE A 65 -17.34 0.20 16.19
C ILE A 65 -17.56 0.87 17.56
N SER A 66 -16.47 1.23 18.25
CA SER A 66 -16.50 2.06 19.46
C SER A 66 -16.69 3.56 19.18
N ASN A 67 -16.72 3.99 17.91
CA ASN A 67 -17.09 5.35 17.52
C ASN A 67 -18.22 5.33 16.47
N PRO A 68 -19.49 5.50 16.89
CA PRO A 68 -20.66 5.50 16.00
C PRO A 68 -20.63 6.59 14.92
N ASN A 69 -19.82 7.65 15.08
CA ASN A 69 -19.73 8.72 14.10
C ASN A 69 -19.04 8.25 12.82
N ILE A 70 -18.15 7.24 12.88
CA ILE A 70 -17.45 6.70 11.71
C ILE A 70 -18.41 5.83 10.90
N ARG A 71 -18.69 6.27 9.67
CA ARG A 71 -19.63 5.65 8.72
C ARG A 71 -18.97 5.18 7.43
N PHE A 72 -17.73 5.55 7.21
CA PHE A 72 -16.97 5.20 6.02
C PHE A 72 -15.56 4.76 6.40
N LEU A 73 -15.09 3.66 5.82
CA LEU A 73 -13.70 3.23 5.88
C LEU A 73 -13.12 3.23 4.47
N ILE A 74 -12.13 4.08 4.21
CA ILE A 74 -11.35 4.02 2.98
C ILE A 74 -10.19 3.05 3.21
N VAL A 75 -10.07 2.03 2.36
CA VAL A 75 -8.90 1.14 2.35
C VAL A 75 -8.00 1.57 1.21
N ALA A 76 -6.86 2.19 1.53
CA ALA A 76 -5.95 2.81 0.58
C ALA A 76 -4.49 2.40 0.83
N GLY A 77 -3.57 2.90 0.00
CA GLY A 77 -2.16 2.56 0.08
C GLY A 77 -1.79 1.25 -0.62
N ALA A 78 -0.51 0.94 -0.63
CA ALA A 78 0.04 -0.25 -1.23
C ALA A 78 -0.39 -1.51 -0.45
N GLU A 79 -0.95 -2.48 -1.17
CA GLU A 79 -1.33 -3.76 -0.57
C GLU A 79 -0.11 -4.48 0.03
N VAL A 80 -0.34 -5.23 1.12
CA VAL A 80 0.72 -5.94 1.83
C VAL A 80 0.98 -7.29 1.18
N PRO A 81 2.17 -7.55 0.61
CA PRO A 81 2.46 -8.82 -0.05
C PRO A 81 2.31 -10.01 0.91
N GLY A 82 1.63 -11.06 0.45
CA GLY A 82 1.36 -12.28 1.23
C GLY A 82 0.19 -12.14 2.20
N HIS A 83 0.19 -11.11 3.04
CA HIS A 83 -0.88 -10.84 4.00
C HIS A 83 -2.19 -10.43 3.32
N ILE A 84 -2.11 -9.52 2.32
CA ILE A 84 -3.26 -8.99 1.58
C ILE A 84 -4.28 -8.40 2.58
N SER A 85 -3.83 -7.50 3.46
CA SER A 85 -4.65 -6.97 4.57
C SER A 85 -5.84 -6.18 4.04
N GLY A 86 -5.62 -5.32 3.05
CA GLY A 86 -6.68 -4.49 2.47
C GLY A 86 -7.76 -5.35 1.80
N GLY A 87 -7.35 -6.29 0.95
CA GLY A 87 -8.26 -7.25 0.34
C GLY A 87 -9.01 -8.11 1.36
N SER A 88 -8.35 -8.50 2.46
CA SER A 88 -8.97 -9.25 3.55
C SER A 88 -10.00 -8.43 4.32
N MET A 89 -9.75 -7.14 4.57
CA MET A 89 -10.72 -6.21 5.16
C MET A 89 -11.98 -6.09 4.30
N ILE A 90 -11.81 -5.93 2.98
CA ILE A 90 -12.94 -5.84 2.04
C ILE A 90 -13.74 -7.15 2.01
N ALA A 91 -13.06 -8.29 2.01
CA ALA A 91 -13.71 -9.61 2.05
C ALA A 91 -14.48 -9.83 3.35
N LEU A 92 -13.88 -9.48 4.50
CA LEU A 92 -14.51 -9.53 5.81
C LEU A 92 -15.77 -8.65 5.87
N TRP A 93 -15.68 -7.42 5.37
CA TRP A 93 -16.85 -6.53 5.30
C TRP A 93 -17.97 -7.10 4.42
N LYS A 94 -17.66 -7.69 3.27
CA LYS A 94 -18.69 -8.23 2.36
C LYS A 94 -19.31 -9.54 2.83
N ASN A 95 -18.47 -10.45 3.32
CA ASN A 95 -18.82 -11.86 3.46
C ASN A 95 -18.79 -12.36 4.90
N GLY A 96 -18.19 -11.59 5.82
CA GLY A 96 -17.98 -12.02 7.20
C GLY A 96 -16.95 -13.14 7.30
N VAL A 97 -17.11 -13.96 8.33
CA VAL A 97 -16.26 -15.11 8.63
C VAL A 97 -17.07 -16.40 8.59
N ASP A 98 -16.40 -17.50 8.29
CA ASP A 98 -16.98 -18.83 8.42
C ASP A 98 -17.27 -19.12 9.91
N PRO A 99 -18.51 -19.46 10.30
CA PRO A 99 -18.88 -19.62 11.71
C PRO A 99 -18.17 -20.77 12.44
N SER A 100 -17.57 -21.72 11.72
CA SER A 100 -16.94 -22.89 12.31
C SER A 100 -15.43 -22.74 12.46
N SER A 101 -14.79 -22.09 11.49
CA SER A 101 -13.34 -21.95 11.40
C SER A 101 -12.85 -20.55 11.71
N HIS A 102 -13.74 -19.56 11.85
CA HIS A 102 -13.41 -18.15 12.04
C HIS A 102 -12.57 -17.52 10.91
N LYS A 103 -12.48 -18.22 9.77
CA LYS A 103 -11.75 -17.77 8.59
C LYS A 103 -12.56 -16.73 7.82
N ILE A 104 -11.93 -15.64 7.39
CA ILE A 104 -12.55 -14.66 6.48
C ILE A 104 -12.92 -15.35 5.15
N ILE A 105 -14.16 -15.13 4.70
CA ILE A 105 -14.69 -15.75 3.48
C ILE A 105 -14.23 -14.97 2.25
N ASP A 106 -13.74 -15.70 1.23
CA ASP A 106 -13.26 -15.19 -0.07
C ASP A 106 -12.06 -14.22 -0.03
N THR A 107 -11.12 -14.42 0.90
CA THR A 107 -9.83 -13.72 0.88
C THR A 107 -8.67 -14.61 0.39
N LYS A 108 -7.66 -13.96 -0.16
CA LYS A 108 -6.36 -14.55 -0.55
C LYS A 108 -5.27 -14.36 0.51
N GLY A 109 -5.59 -13.73 1.65
CA GLY A 109 -4.67 -13.58 2.76
C GLY A 109 -4.18 -14.93 3.28
N ALA A 110 -2.96 -14.97 3.82
CA ALA A 110 -2.29 -16.20 4.18
C ALA A 110 -2.86 -16.84 5.45
N ILE A 111 -3.14 -16.03 6.49
CA ILE A 111 -3.65 -16.44 7.80
C ILE A 111 -4.86 -15.57 8.19
N PRO A 112 -5.97 -15.63 7.44
CA PRO A 112 -7.09 -14.69 7.59
C PRO A 112 -8.13 -15.19 8.60
N PHE A 113 -7.76 -15.25 9.87
CA PHE A 113 -8.61 -15.73 10.96
C PHE A 113 -8.92 -14.60 11.94
N ILE A 114 -10.19 -14.47 12.31
CA ILE A 114 -10.69 -13.48 13.28
C ILE A 114 -11.14 -14.24 14.53
N GLU A 115 -10.25 -14.37 15.50
CA GLU A 115 -10.41 -15.23 16.67
C GLU A 115 -10.87 -14.45 17.91
N ASN A 116 -10.56 -13.15 17.99
CA ASN A 116 -10.79 -12.34 19.18
C ASN A 116 -12.03 -11.45 19.10
N LEU A 117 -12.63 -11.30 17.91
CA LEU A 117 -13.89 -10.58 17.77
C LEU A 117 -15.10 -11.52 17.84
N PRO A 118 -16.11 -11.19 18.67
CA PRO A 118 -17.38 -11.89 18.63
C PRO A 118 -18.13 -11.56 17.33
N SER A 119 -19.00 -12.48 16.88
CA SER A 119 -19.69 -12.34 15.59
C SER A 119 -20.58 -11.09 15.51
N ASP A 120 -21.16 -10.66 16.63
CA ASP A 120 -21.96 -9.44 16.71
C ASP A 120 -21.13 -8.17 16.44
N ALA A 121 -19.84 -8.15 16.81
CA ALA A 121 -18.93 -7.06 16.50
C ALA A 121 -18.63 -6.97 14.99
N ILE A 122 -18.48 -8.13 14.32
CA ILE A 122 -18.31 -8.20 12.87
C ILE A 122 -19.59 -7.69 12.18
N GLU A 123 -20.76 -8.17 12.60
CA GLU A 123 -22.04 -7.70 12.04
C GLU A 123 -22.26 -6.21 12.27
N ARG A 124 -21.91 -5.71 13.47
CA ARG A 124 -21.97 -4.29 13.80
C ARG A 124 -21.10 -3.48 12.85
N PHE A 125 -19.86 -3.92 12.62
CA PHE A 125 -18.96 -3.28 11.67
C PHE A 125 -19.55 -3.24 10.25
N GLN A 126 -20.04 -4.38 9.74
CA GLN A 126 -20.65 -4.48 8.40
C GLN A 126 -21.84 -3.54 8.21
N LYS A 127 -22.65 -3.34 9.26
CA LYS A 127 -23.83 -2.46 9.23
C LYS A 127 -23.47 -0.99 9.47
N GLN A 128 -22.42 -0.71 10.24
CA GLN A 128 -22.05 0.64 10.65
C GLN A 128 -21.35 1.41 9.53
N VAL A 129 -20.42 0.76 8.83
CA VAL A 129 -19.59 1.42 7.82
C VAL A 129 -19.81 0.90 6.40
N GLU A 130 -19.69 1.79 5.43
CA GLU A 130 -19.41 1.44 4.04
C GLU A 130 -17.88 1.41 3.85
N VAL A 131 -17.37 0.36 3.19
CA VAL A 131 -15.94 0.21 2.88
C VAL A 131 -15.68 0.62 1.44
N ILE A 132 -14.79 1.59 1.24
CA ILE A 132 -14.40 2.13 -0.05
C ILE A 132 -13.04 1.55 -0.44
N ASP A 133 -13.02 0.77 -1.51
CA ASP A 133 -11.80 0.21 -2.09
C ASP A 133 -11.03 1.29 -2.87
N MET A 134 -9.86 1.66 -2.34
CA MET A 134 -8.86 2.51 -2.98
C MET A 134 -7.46 1.88 -2.86
N ILE A 135 -7.39 0.55 -2.80
CA ILE A 135 -6.10 -0.16 -2.70
C ILE A 135 -5.22 0.22 -3.89
N GLY A 136 -3.96 0.53 -3.59
CA GLY A 136 -2.96 1.03 -4.54
C GLY A 136 -2.95 2.55 -4.74
N VAL A 137 -3.87 3.29 -4.10
CA VAL A 137 -3.87 4.76 -4.16
C VAL A 137 -3.10 5.36 -2.98
N GLU A 138 -2.03 6.10 -3.28
CA GLU A 138 -1.20 6.82 -2.30
C GLU A 138 -1.23 8.34 -2.49
N ASP A 139 -1.93 8.84 -3.52
CA ASP A 139 -2.02 10.26 -3.81
C ASP A 139 -2.96 10.97 -2.82
N TYR A 140 -2.42 11.87 -2.01
CA TYR A 140 -3.20 12.66 -1.05
C TYR A 140 -4.30 13.49 -1.71
N GLY A 141 -4.10 13.99 -2.94
CA GLY A 141 -5.13 14.74 -3.66
C GLY A 141 -6.38 13.91 -3.91
N ALA A 142 -6.21 12.69 -4.41
CA ALA A 142 -7.28 11.73 -4.63
C ALA A 142 -7.96 11.30 -3.32
N LEU A 143 -7.18 11.05 -2.26
CA LEU A 143 -7.71 10.69 -0.94
C LEU A 143 -8.55 11.82 -0.35
N VAL A 144 -8.04 13.06 -0.36
CA VAL A 144 -8.76 14.24 0.14
C VAL A 144 -10.03 14.50 -0.67
N ALA A 145 -9.98 14.33 -1.99
CA ALA A 145 -11.18 14.44 -2.82
C ALA A 145 -12.25 13.41 -2.42
N LYS A 146 -11.85 12.16 -2.15
CA LYS A 146 -12.77 11.11 -1.69
C LYS A 146 -13.30 11.41 -0.28
N VAL A 147 -12.45 11.85 0.65
CA VAL A 147 -12.87 12.26 2.00
C VAL A 147 -13.94 13.34 1.93
N ASN A 148 -13.73 14.39 1.12
CA ASN A 148 -14.71 15.46 0.96
C ASN A 148 -16.03 14.98 0.36
N GLU A 149 -15.99 14.07 -0.61
CA GLU A 149 -17.18 13.44 -1.18
C GLU A 149 -17.99 12.69 -0.11
N LEU A 150 -17.32 11.88 0.72
CA LEU A 150 -17.95 11.06 1.75
C LEU A 150 -18.50 11.91 2.90
N LYS A 151 -17.79 12.97 3.29
CA LYS A 151 -18.28 13.94 4.28
C LYS A 151 -19.54 14.65 3.81
N ALA A 152 -19.64 14.98 2.52
CA ALA A 152 -20.85 15.57 1.97
C ALA A 152 -22.06 14.59 1.99
N LYS A 153 -21.78 13.29 2.10
CA LYS A 153 -22.77 12.20 2.21
C LYS A 153 -22.93 11.67 3.63
N ASP A 154 -22.43 12.41 4.64
CA ASP A 154 -22.50 11.99 6.05
C ASP A 154 -23.94 11.67 6.48
N PRO A 155 -24.27 10.40 6.75
CA PRO A 155 -25.62 10.01 7.14
C PRO A 155 -25.91 10.28 8.63
N GLY A 156 -24.95 10.83 9.38
CA GLY A 156 -25.00 10.93 10.83
C GLY A 156 -24.44 9.70 11.52
N ALA A 157 -24.41 9.72 12.84
CA ALA A 157 -23.94 8.61 13.67
C ALA A 157 -24.78 7.35 13.46
N TYR A 158 -24.16 6.19 13.68
CA TYR A 158 -24.88 4.93 13.71
C TYR A 158 -25.94 4.94 14.84
N PRO A 159 -27.15 4.39 14.62
CA PRO A 159 -28.26 4.54 15.57
C PRO A 159 -28.02 3.93 16.95
N GLU A 160 -27.19 2.89 17.04
CA GLU A 160 -26.84 2.23 18.30
C GLU A 160 -25.67 2.92 19.00
N ASP A 161 -25.50 2.66 20.30
CA ASP A 161 -24.42 3.26 21.10
C ASP A 161 -23.06 2.64 20.76
N PRO A 162 -21.94 3.27 21.18
CA PRO A 162 -20.60 2.71 21.01
C PRO A 162 -20.52 1.24 21.45
N MET A 163 -20.03 0.36 20.58
CA MET A 163 -19.79 -1.03 20.94
C MET A 163 -18.34 -1.18 21.42
N ILE A 164 -18.17 -1.61 22.68
CA ILE A 164 -16.84 -1.81 23.28
C ILE A 164 -16.55 -3.30 23.34
N VAL A 165 -15.51 -3.73 22.63
CA VAL A 165 -15.00 -5.10 22.65
C VAL A 165 -13.61 -5.09 23.28
N LYS A 166 -13.33 -6.05 24.15
CA LYS A 166 -11.98 -6.25 24.69
C LYS A 166 -11.19 -7.11 23.72
N VAL A 167 -10.24 -6.50 23.02
CA VAL A 167 -9.29 -7.19 22.13
C VAL A 167 -7.88 -6.86 22.61
N GLY A 168 -6.97 -7.83 22.60
CA GLY A 168 -5.56 -7.63 22.95
C GLY A 168 -5.15 -8.03 24.37
N GLU A 169 -5.91 -8.89 25.07
CA GLU A 169 -5.45 -9.44 26.36
C GLU A 169 -4.09 -10.15 26.22
N GLU A 170 -3.82 -10.84 25.11
CA GLU A 170 -2.52 -11.47 24.85
C GLU A 170 -1.39 -10.44 24.69
N GLU A 171 -1.67 -9.27 24.10
CA GLU A 171 -0.70 -8.21 23.89
C GLU A 171 -0.44 -7.42 25.17
N ALA A 172 -1.46 -7.20 26.01
CA ALA A 172 -1.32 -6.63 27.34
C ALA A 172 -0.54 -7.55 28.28
N VAL A 173 -0.78 -8.87 28.21
CA VAL A 173 0.00 -9.87 28.95
C VAL A 173 1.43 -9.94 28.41
N ALA A 174 1.65 -9.89 27.09
CA ALA A 174 2.98 -9.84 26.49
C ALA A 174 3.73 -8.52 26.80
N ALA A 175 3.03 -7.39 26.92
CA ALA A 175 3.61 -6.10 27.28
C ALA A 175 3.94 -5.99 28.79
N LEU A 176 3.19 -6.69 29.65
CA LEU A 176 3.51 -6.84 31.07
C LEU A 176 4.77 -7.69 31.29
N ILE A 177 5.07 -8.59 30.35
CA ILE A 177 6.38 -9.21 30.26
C ILE A 177 7.30 -8.17 29.60
N GLU A 178 8.03 -7.37 30.39
CA GLU A 178 9.13 -6.53 29.88
C GLU A 178 10.25 -7.42 29.29
N MET A 179 10.00 -8.04 28.15
CA MET A 179 11.06 -8.40 27.24
C MET A 179 11.30 -7.16 26.40
N PRO A 180 12.54 -6.64 26.34
CA PRO A 180 12.88 -5.60 25.38
C PRO A 180 12.78 -6.25 24.01
N LEU A 181 11.59 -6.24 23.41
CA LEU A 181 11.39 -6.57 22.02
C LEU A 181 12.27 -5.60 21.27
N ALA A 182 13.40 -6.12 20.79
CA ALA A 182 14.31 -5.37 19.97
C ALA A 182 13.47 -4.76 18.85
N MET A 183 13.43 -3.43 18.78
CA MET A 183 12.79 -2.75 17.66
C MET A 183 13.28 -3.41 16.37
N PRO A 184 12.40 -3.71 15.39
CA PRO A 184 12.85 -4.22 14.12
C PRO A 184 13.95 -3.28 13.62
N ALA A 185 15.17 -3.82 13.47
CA ALA A 185 16.30 -3.01 13.04
C ALA A 185 15.91 -2.34 11.73
N SER A 186 16.13 -1.03 11.63
CA SER A 186 15.86 -0.29 10.39
C SER A 186 16.51 -1.04 9.22
N PRO A 187 15.77 -1.34 8.13
CA PRO A 187 16.32 -2.10 7.02
C PRO A 187 17.58 -1.41 6.51
N TYR A 188 18.65 -2.18 6.33
CA TYR A 188 19.94 -1.65 5.89
C TYR A 188 19.90 -1.34 4.39
N MET A 189 19.20 -0.25 4.03
CA MET A 189 18.95 0.17 2.65
C MET A 189 20.23 0.41 1.85
N ALA A 190 21.34 0.73 2.53
CA ALA A 190 22.64 0.95 1.90
C ALA A 190 23.14 -0.24 1.06
N VAL A 191 22.79 -1.49 1.40
CA VAL A 191 23.16 -2.67 0.58
C VAL A 191 22.28 -2.77 -0.66
N ILE A 192 20.97 -2.53 -0.53
CA ILE A 192 20.00 -2.56 -1.62
C ILE A 192 20.27 -1.42 -2.60
N ASP A 193 20.54 -0.22 -2.10
CA ASP A 193 20.87 0.96 -2.91
C ASP A 193 22.18 0.74 -3.67
N ARG A 194 23.19 0.15 -3.03
CA ARG A 194 24.46 -0.17 -3.70
C ARG A 194 24.24 -1.17 -4.82
N ALA A 195 23.48 -2.23 -4.59
CA ALA A 195 23.18 -3.23 -5.62
C ALA A 195 22.40 -2.62 -6.80
N THR A 196 21.36 -1.85 -6.50
CA THR A 196 20.53 -1.18 -7.52
C THR A 196 21.33 -0.18 -8.34
N ASN A 197 22.20 0.62 -7.71
CA ASN A 197 23.06 1.57 -8.40
C ASN A 197 24.12 0.87 -9.27
N ASP A 198 24.70 -0.25 -8.81
CA ASP A 198 25.65 -1.03 -9.62
C ASP A 198 24.98 -1.66 -10.85
N ILE A 199 23.76 -2.20 -10.69
CA ILE A 199 22.94 -2.71 -11.81
C ILE A 199 22.65 -1.59 -12.81
N LYS A 200 22.22 -0.41 -12.34
CA LYS A 200 21.94 0.75 -13.19
C LYS A 200 23.18 1.18 -13.97
N TYR A 201 24.32 1.28 -13.30
CA TYR A 201 25.59 1.67 -13.91
C TYR A 201 26.06 0.67 -14.97
N LYS A 202 26.04 -0.63 -14.67
CA LYS A 202 26.40 -1.69 -15.63
C LYS A 202 25.47 -1.70 -16.84
N THR A 203 24.16 -1.52 -16.62
CA THR A 203 23.18 -1.44 -17.71
C THR A 203 23.45 -0.25 -18.63
N GLN A 204 23.79 0.92 -18.07
CA GLN A 204 24.17 2.10 -18.85
C GLN A 204 25.45 1.89 -19.66
N LEU A 205 26.46 1.21 -19.09
CA LEU A 205 27.68 0.88 -19.82
C LEU A 205 27.41 -0.06 -21.00
N ILE A 206 26.62 -1.12 -20.80
CA ILE A 206 26.22 -2.05 -21.87
C ILE A 206 25.46 -1.31 -22.97
N ALA A 207 24.49 -0.46 -22.60
CA ALA A 207 23.73 0.33 -23.57
C ALA A 207 24.62 1.30 -24.37
N ARG A 208 25.60 1.94 -23.72
CA ARG A 208 26.58 2.81 -24.39
C ARG A 208 27.45 2.01 -25.37
N ASP A 209 27.95 0.86 -24.93
CA ASP A 209 28.78 -0.02 -25.75
C ASP A 209 28.02 -0.55 -26.97
N GLN A 210 26.78 -1.00 -26.80
CA GLN A 210 25.91 -1.38 -27.91
C GLN A 210 25.66 -0.23 -28.87
N LYS A 211 25.44 0.99 -28.37
CA LYS A 211 25.24 2.18 -29.22
C LYS A 211 26.48 2.52 -30.05
N LEU A 212 27.67 2.45 -29.46
CA LEU A 212 28.93 2.70 -30.16
C LEU A 212 29.22 1.59 -31.19
N SER A 213 29.08 0.34 -30.76
CA SER A 213 29.31 -0.84 -31.61
C SER A 213 28.35 -0.88 -32.80
N SER A 214 27.06 -0.58 -32.59
CA SER A 214 26.07 -0.50 -33.68
C SER A 214 26.35 0.67 -34.64
N GLY A 215 26.82 1.82 -34.13
CA GLY A 215 27.26 2.93 -34.98
C GLY A 215 28.47 2.58 -35.85
N LEU A 216 29.42 1.81 -35.34
CA LEU A 216 30.58 1.34 -36.09
C LEU A 216 30.20 0.24 -37.08
N SER A 217 29.42 -0.77 -36.66
CA SER A 217 29.04 -1.89 -37.50
C SER A 217 28.14 -1.48 -38.67
N MET A 218 27.30 -0.45 -38.49
CA MET A 218 26.44 0.07 -39.56
C MET A 218 27.24 0.78 -40.66
N ASN A 219 28.36 1.42 -40.31
CA ASN A 219 29.21 2.16 -41.24
C ASN A 219 30.40 1.35 -41.78
N SER A 220 30.69 0.18 -41.20
CA SER A 220 31.85 -0.63 -41.58
C SER A 220 31.77 -1.09 -43.04
N MET A 221 30.58 -1.50 -43.50
CA MET A 221 30.36 -1.94 -44.88
C MET A 221 30.56 -0.80 -45.88
N LEU A 222 30.08 0.41 -45.55
CA LEU A 222 30.29 1.61 -46.36
C LEU A 222 31.76 1.99 -46.44
N GLY A 223 32.48 1.90 -45.31
CA GLY A 223 33.92 2.16 -45.26
C GLY A 223 34.73 1.20 -46.13
N ILE A 224 34.42 -0.10 -46.09
CA ILE A 224 35.06 -1.11 -46.93
C ILE A 224 34.80 -0.83 -48.43
N LEU A 225 33.55 -0.54 -48.80
CA LEU A 225 33.18 -0.22 -50.18
C LEU A 225 33.88 1.04 -50.69
N ALA A 226 33.89 2.11 -49.88
CA ALA A 226 34.59 3.35 -50.23
C ALA A 226 36.10 3.13 -50.41
N GLY A 227 36.72 2.32 -49.53
CA GLY A 227 38.13 1.95 -49.64
C GLY A 227 38.45 1.16 -50.92
N LEU A 228 37.60 0.18 -51.28
CA LEU A 228 37.74 -0.58 -52.53
C LEU A 228 37.64 0.33 -53.77
N ILE A 229 36.67 1.24 -53.80
CA ILE A 229 36.50 2.20 -54.90
C ILE A 229 37.74 3.10 -55.00
N ALA A 230 38.23 3.65 -53.89
CA ALA A 230 39.41 4.50 -53.88
C ALA A 230 40.67 3.76 -54.37
N ALA A 231 40.85 2.50 -53.98
CA ALA A 231 41.95 1.67 -54.43
C ALA A 231 41.90 1.41 -55.94
N ILE A 232 40.71 1.13 -56.49
CA ILE A 232 40.52 0.94 -57.95
C ILE A 232 40.84 2.25 -58.69
N VAL A 233 40.36 3.39 -58.20
CA VAL A 233 40.65 4.71 -58.80
C VAL A 233 42.14 5.03 -58.79
N PHE A 234 42.85 4.69 -57.72
CA PHE A 234 44.29 4.93 -57.61
C PHE A 234 45.12 4.00 -58.51
N LEU A 235 44.69 2.75 -58.68
CA LEU A 235 45.40 1.76 -59.50
C LEU A 235 45.06 1.84 -61.01
N LEU A 236 43.95 2.49 -61.36
CA LEU A 236 43.48 2.65 -62.75
C LEU A 236 44.56 3.18 -63.72
N PRO A 237 45.36 4.22 -63.40
CA PRO A 237 46.42 4.70 -64.29
C PRO A 237 47.53 3.67 -64.53
N LEU A 238 47.91 2.89 -63.50
CA LEU A 238 48.92 1.82 -63.61
C LEU A 238 48.41 0.65 -64.45
N ILE A 239 47.14 0.28 -64.28
CA ILE A 239 46.50 -0.78 -65.06
C ILE A 239 46.37 -0.35 -66.53
N ILE A 240 45.96 0.89 -66.80
CA ILE A 240 45.85 1.42 -68.16
C ILE A 240 47.23 1.48 -68.84
N TRP A 241 48.28 1.88 -68.12
CA TRP A 241 49.64 1.93 -68.69
C TRP A 241 50.25 0.54 -68.91
N GLY A 242 49.98 -0.43 -68.03
CA GLY A 242 50.54 -1.79 -68.14
C GLY A 242 49.86 -2.70 -69.18
N VAL A 243 48.77 -2.25 -69.81
CA VAL A 243 47.98 -3.02 -70.79
C VAL A 243 48.23 -2.55 -72.24
N PHE A 244 48.97 -1.46 -72.45
CA PHE A 244 49.43 -0.99 -73.77
C PHE A 244 50.91 -1.32 -74.01
#